data_AF-A0A6S7L7S7-F1
#
_entry.id   AF-A0A6S7L7S7-F1
#
_cell.length_a   1.000
_cell.length_b   1.000
_cell.length_c   1.000
_cell.angle_alpha   90.00
_cell.angle_beta   90.00
_cell.angle_gamma   90.00
#
_symmetry.space_group_name_H-M   'P 1'
#
loop_
_entity.id
_entity.type
_entity.pdbx_description
1 polymer ?
#
loop_
_entity_poly.entity_id
_entity_poly.type
_entity_poly.pdbx_seq_one_letter_code
_entity_poly.pdbx_strand_id
1 'polypeptide(L)'
;ISTNPISCSVMTSVDLQEKANFTRLSKLLVDKGTEALRNTLDVKYPPANLPAVLNTNRISLLKLKPRVINDSQWDLLFPPSGNPPDSKTFDITLHTVLLRNVCGLPSPATGWNTMPPDADRSPQANIQKITQALVELNIPQKDVDDLKICPLGPEEEIYLEALKIRKSQEEECIAMLEVLSNDVKSVESSINRLEQITEETRDEKDEDILRKLAKHNFKSKIRGKVKLFMPGTRKWLLKQVNEWFDENKHDSRILLLTAGPGFGKSVFAVKVCDDFEKKGKLAASHFCDFSDSNLRNPMIMLQSLASQMCDTVVGFKEKLLDQLKRPHQIQNLKDAFGIYLQNPLDELEREESILVVIDGLDESAADDKNEIVNLIANYFPDLPRPSV
;
A
#
# COMPACT_ATOMS: atom_id res chain seq x y z
N ILE A 1 42.67 30.21 80.42
CA ILE A 1 43.50 29.19 79.73
C ILE A 1 42.48 28.23 79.11
N SER A 2 42.05 28.48 77.88
CA SER A 2 42.30 27.66 76.67
C SER A 2 42.03 26.16 76.93
N THR A 3 41.07 25.50 76.26
CA THR A 3 41.21 25.08 74.85
C THR A 3 39.85 24.73 74.20
N ASN A 4 39.70 25.08 72.91
CA ASN A 4 38.74 24.47 71.98
C ASN A 4 39.20 23.05 71.61
N PRO A 5 38.30 22.06 71.47
CA PRO A 5 38.53 20.92 70.59
C PRO A 5 37.90 21.17 69.22
N ILE A 6 38.73 21.03 68.19
CA ILE A 6 38.39 20.98 66.78
C ILE A 6 37.43 19.80 66.55
N SER A 7 36.21 20.03 66.02
CA SER A 7 35.35 18.92 65.60
C SER A 7 35.81 18.43 64.23
N CYS A 8 36.41 17.25 64.20
CA CYS A 8 36.70 16.50 62.98
C CYS A 8 35.39 15.84 62.50
N SER A 9 34.85 16.24 61.35
CA SER A 9 33.64 15.66 60.78
C SER A 9 33.92 14.28 60.21
N VAL A 10 33.38 13.23 60.82
CA VAL A 10 33.44 11.85 60.33
C VAL A 10 32.41 11.67 59.20
N MET A 11 32.86 11.33 57.98
CA MET A 11 31.98 11.01 56.83
C MET A 11 31.18 9.72 57.09
N THR A 12 29.90 9.69 56.69
CA THR A 12 29.03 8.51 56.87
C THR A 12 29.31 7.41 55.82
N SER A 13 28.85 6.17 56.05
CA SER A 13 29.03 5.07 55.08
C SER A 13 28.29 5.30 53.75
N VAL A 14 27.18 6.06 53.79
CA VAL A 14 26.42 6.48 52.61
C VAL A 14 27.22 7.53 51.82
N ASP A 15 27.82 8.51 52.49
CA ASP A 15 28.68 9.51 51.84
C ASP A 15 29.89 8.87 51.16
N LEU A 16 30.46 7.83 51.78
CA LEU A 16 31.57 7.07 51.20
C LEU A 16 31.15 6.28 49.95
N GLN A 17 29.95 5.70 49.95
CA GLN A 17 29.42 4.97 48.80
C GLN A 17 29.05 5.91 47.64
N GLU A 18 28.42 7.06 47.93
CA GLU A 18 28.09 8.07 46.93
C GLU A 18 29.35 8.66 46.30
N LYS A 19 30.38 8.94 47.11
CA LYS A 19 31.69 9.39 46.61
C LYS A 19 32.37 8.33 45.74
N ALA A 20 32.27 7.05 46.11
CA ALA A 20 32.77 5.94 45.30
C ALA A 20 32.01 5.82 43.97
N ASN A 21 30.68 5.90 43.99
CA ASN A 21 29.83 5.86 42.80
C ASN A 21 30.11 7.05 41.86
N PHE A 22 30.27 8.26 42.43
CA PHE A 22 30.66 9.45 41.68
C PHE A 22 32.00 9.26 40.98
N THR A 23 32.99 8.71 41.68
CA THR A 23 34.33 8.45 41.12
C THR A 23 34.26 7.43 39.98
N ARG A 24 33.52 6.33 40.17
CA ARG A 24 33.32 5.28 39.16
C ARG A 24 32.63 5.83 37.91
N LEU A 25 31.53 6.57 38.08
CA LEU A 25 30.78 7.16 36.98
C LEU A 25 31.62 8.19 36.22
N SER A 26 32.35 9.04 36.96
CA SER A 26 33.28 10.03 36.39
C SER A 26 34.36 9.37 35.56
N LYS A 27 34.98 8.30 36.07
CA LYS A 27 36.01 7.55 35.35
C LYS A 27 35.47 6.85 34.11
N LEU A 28 34.29 6.20 34.22
CA LEU A 28 33.66 5.54 33.08
C LEU A 28 33.31 6.54 31.97
N LEU A 29 32.75 7.70 32.31
CA LEU A 29 32.42 8.73 31.33
C LEU A 29 33.65 9.41 30.74
N VAL A 30 34.68 9.69 31.55
CA VAL A 30 35.92 10.32 31.08
C VAL A 30 36.72 9.36 30.20
N ASP A 31 36.94 8.11 30.62
CA ASP A 31 37.70 7.14 29.82
C ASP A 31 36.84 6.56 28.69
N LYS A 32 35.78 5.81 29.04
CA LYS A 32 34.96 5.09 28.05
C LYS A 32 34.05 6.00 27.24
N GLY A 33 33.59 7.11 27.80
CA GLY A 33 32.87 8.12 27.03
C GLY A 33 33.77 8.81 26.00
N THR A 34 35.00 9.18 26.36
CA THR A 34 35.98 9.75 25.39
C THR A 34 36.34 8.73 24.33
N GLU A 35 36.60 7.49 24.71
CA GLU A 35 36.84 6.39 23.78
C GLU A 35 35.66 6.17 22.82
N ALA A 36 34.43 6.17 23.31
CA ALA A 36 33.23 6.02 22.47
C ALA A 36 33.07 7.17 21.46
N LEU A 37 33.29 8.41 21.89
CA LEU A 37 33.22 9.58 21.00
C LEU A 37 34.35 9.58 19.97
N ARG A 38 35.57 9.21 20.37
CA ARG A 38 36.70 9.00 19.46
C ARG A 38 36.40 7.93 18.42
N ASN A 39 35.94 6.76 18.86
CA ASN A 39 35.61 5.66 17.94
C ASN A 39 34.49 6.08 16.96
N THR A 40 33.52 6.88 17.43
CA THR A 40 32.46 7.44 16.57
C THR A 40 33.04 8.41 15.53
N LEU A 41 33.99 9.25 15.93
CA LEU A 41 34.69 10.16 15.02
C LEU A 41 35.52 9.37 14.00
N ASP A 42 36.30 8.38 14.44
CA ASP A 42 37.21 7.59 13.60
C ASP A 42 36.48 6.68 12.61
N VAL A 43 35.30 6.15 12.97
CA VAL A 43 34.43 5.40 12.04
C VAL A 43 33.95 6.31 10.92
N LYS A 44 33.65 7.58 11.22
CA LYS A 44 33.17 8.53 10.22
C LYS A 44 34.31 9.12 9.39
N TYR A 45 35.42 9.43 10.06
CA TYR A 45 36.61 10.04 9.48
C TYR A 45 37.84 9.27 9.97
N PRO A 46 38.25 8.23 9.24
CA PRO A 46 39.45 7.48 9.58
C PRO A 46 40.65 8.44 9.77
N PRO A 47 41.59 8.16 10.68
CA PRO A 47 42.69 9.09 11.01
C PRO A 47 43.47 9.64 9.81
N ALA A 48 43.61 8.84 8.75
CA ALA A 48 44.25 9.26 7.49
C ALA A 48 43.51 10.41 6.77
N ASN A 49 42.18 10.49 6.92
CA ASN A 49 41.32 11.47 6.26
C ASN A 49 41.03 12.69 7.15
N LEU A 50 41.30 12.59 8.46
CA LEU A 50 41.05 13.66 9.42
C LEU A 50 41.68 15.01 9.01
N PRO A 51 42.93 15.10 8.52
CA PRO A 51 43.52 16.38 8.12
C PRO A 51 42.78 17.04 6.95
N ALA A 52 42.31 16.26 5.98
CA ALA A 52 41.59 16.79 4.82
C ALA A 52 40.20 17.32 5.21
N VAL A 53 39.50 16.60 6.09
CA VAL A 53 38.18 17.00 6.60
C VAL A 53 38.27 18.27 7.45
N LEU A 54 39.29 18.38 8.32
CA LEU A 54 39.52 19.57 9.13
C LEU A 54 39.84 20.79 8.26
N ASN A 55 40.68 20.63 7.24
CA ASN A 55 40.99 21.71 6.29
C ASN A 55 39.76 22.18 5.51
N THR A 56 38.92 21.24 5.07
CA THR A 56 37.66 21.56 4.38
C THR A 56 36.71 22.39 5.25
N ASN A 57 36.68 22.09 6.55
CA ASN A 57 35.82 22.78 7.52
C ASN A 57 36.51 23.91 8.29
N ARG A 58 37.73 24.31 7.88
CA ARG A 58 38.57 25.26 8.64
C ARG A 58 37.88 26.59 8.89
N ILE A 59 37.16 27.14 7.90
CA ILE A 59 36.43 28.41 8.03
C ILE A 59 35.30 28.29 9.06
N SER A 60 34.58 27.18 9.08
CA SER A 60 33.51 26.92 10.06
C SER A 60 34.09 26.78 11.47
N LEU A 61 35.20 26.06 11.61
CA LEU A 61 35.91 25.91 12.89
C LEU A 61 36.48 27.25 13.39
N LEU A 62 36.98 28.11 12.50
CA LEU A 62 37.44 29.46 12.86
C LEU A 62 36.33 30.31 13.51
N LYS A 63 35.08 30.17 13.05
CA LYS A 63 33.93 30.91 13.64
C LYS A 63 33.61 30.48 15.07
N LEU A 64 34.04 29.28 15.47
CA LEU A 64 33.87 28.76 16.83
C LEU A 64 34.98 29.23 17.78
N LYS A 65 36.05 29.83 17.26
CA LYS A 65 37.14 30.40 18.04
C LYS A 65 36.84 31.85 18.45
N PRO A 66 37.12 32.29 19.70
CA PRO A 66 37.61 31.51 20.84
C PRO A 66 36.49 30.94 21.72
N ARG A 67 35.23 31.15 21.36
CA ARG A 67 34.07 30.92 22.24
C ARG A 67 33.84 29.45 22.61
N VAL A 68 34.19 28.53 21.71
CA VAL A 68 33.94 27.08 21.84
C VAL A 68 35.23 26.27 21.71
N ILE A 69 36.17 26.72 20.87
CA ILE A 69 37.50 26.11 20.70
C ILE A 69 38.54 27.12 21.20
N ASN A 70 39.35 26.74 22.18
CA ASN A 70 40.45 27.58 22.69
C ASN A 70 41.73 27.44 21.84
N ASP A 71 42.76 28.26 22.11
CA ASP A 71 44.01 28.25 21.34
C ASP A 71 44.74 26.90 21.41
N SER A 72 44.77 26.24 22.57
CA SER A 72 45.41 24.93 22.72
C SER A 72 44.70 23.83 21.92
N GLN A 73 43.36 23.80 21.95
CA GLN A 73 42.56 22.88 21.13
C GLN A 73 42.69 23.19 19.64
N TRP A 74 42.84 24.47 19.28
CA TRP A 74 43.10 24.88 17.90
C TRP A 74 44.43 24.33 17.38
N ASP A 75 45.48 24.38 18.21
CA ASP A 75 46.80 23.84 17.87
C ASP A 75 46.80 22.31 17.79
N LEU A 76 45.88 21.61 18.47
CA LEU A 76 45.67 20.17 18.27
C LEU A 76 45.01 19.85 16.92
N LEU A 77 44.07 20.69 16.46
CA LEU A 77 43.40 20.53 15.16
C LEU A 77 44.29 20.94 13.98
N PHE A 78 45.10 21.98 14.16
CA PHE A 78 46.00 22.54 13.15
C PHE A 78 47.41 22.76 13.74
N PRO A 79 48.20 21.69 13.91
CA PRO A 79 49.52 21.77 14.54
C PRO A 79 50.45 22.76 13.85
N PRO A 80 51.02 23.76 14.57
CA PRO A 80 52.01 24.68 14.01
C PRO A 80 53.27 23.99 13.49
N SER A 81 53.55 22.78 14.00
CA SER A 81 54.64 21.90 13.56
C SER A 81 54.44 21.32 12.15
N GLY A 82 53.22 21.39 11.60
CA GLY A 82 52.86 20.77 10.32
C GLY A 82 52.61 19.26 10.40
N ASN A 83 52.70 18.66 11.59
CA ASN A 83 52.34 17.26 11.80
C ASN A 83 50.83 17.06 11.59
N PRO A 84 50.39 15.87 11.13
CA PRO A 84 48.96 15.58 11.03
C PRO A 84 48.32 15.57 12.42
N PRO A 85 47.09 16.10 12.58
CA PRO A 85 46.33 15.99 13.82
C PRO A 85 46.03 14.52 14.16
N ASP A 86 46.08 14.18 15.44
CA ASP A 86 45.79 12.84 15.96
C ASP A 86 44.59 12.88 16.90
N SER A 87 43.50 12.18 16.54
CA SER A 87 42.27 12.12 17.33
C SER A 87 42.49 11.58 18.73
N LYS A 88 43.54 10.78 18.97
CA LYS A 88 43.89 10.27 20.31
C LYS A 88 44.32 11.36 21.28
N THR A 89 44.76 12.51 20.77
CA THR A 89 45.22 13.65 21.58
C THR A 89 44.08 14.59 22.00
N PHE A 90 42.88 14.40 21.45
CA PHE A 90 41.75 15.29 21.68
C PHE A 90 41.06 14.98 23.01
N ASP A 91 40.65 16.03 23.73
CA ASP A 91 39.78 15.89 24.89
C ASP A 91 38.32 15.59 24.46
N ILE A 92 37.48 15.25 25.43
CA ILE A 92 36.07 14.93 25.19
C ILE A 92 35.29 16.10 24.56
N THR A 93 35.60 17.33 24.96
CA THR A 93 34.96 18.54 24.45
C THR A 93 35.26 18.73 22.97
N LEU A 94 36.51 18.53 22.56
CA LEU A 94 36.96 18.65 21.18
C LEU A 94 36.34 17.56 20.30
N HIS A 95 36.26 16.31 20.78
CA HIS A 95 35.53 15.25 20.10
C HIS A 95 34.05 15.62 19.87
N THR A 96 33.37 16.11 20.89
CA THR A 96 31.97 16.55 20.78
C THR A 96 31.80 17.72 19.80
N VAL A 97 32.70 18.70 19.83
CA VAL A 97 32.65 19.85 18.90
C VAL A 97 32.80 19.38 17.45
N LEU A 98 33.74 18.46 17.18
CA LEU A 98 33.93 17.89 15.85
C LEU A 98 32.70 17.07 15.40
N LEU A 99 32.16 16.22 16.28
CA LEU A 99 30.96 15.43 16.00
C LEU A 99 29.73 16.30 15.71
N ARG A 100 29.58 17.46 16.37
CA ARG A 100 28.45 18.38 16.15
C ARG A 100 28.61 19.24 14.90
N ASN A 101 29.82 19.74 14.63
CA ASN A 101 30.02 20.83 13.67
C ASN A 101 30.72 20.40 12.38
N VAL A 102 31.47 19.30 12.40
CA VAL A 102 32.28 18.83 11.27
C VAL A 102 31.72 17.54 10.71
N CYS A 103 31.25 16.65 11.58
CA CYS A 103 30.67 15.37 11.17
C CYS A 103 29.30 15.50 10.51
N GLY A 104 28.68 16.68 10.39
CA GLY A 104 27.36 16.82 9.75
C GLY A 104 26.27 15.91 10.36
N LEU A 105 26.38 15.62 11.67
CA LEU A 105 25.37 14.87 12.38
C LEU A 105 24.13 15.76 12.59
N PRO A 106 22.90 15.34 12.23
CA PRO A 106 21.70 16.12 12.49
C PRO A 106 21.54 16.41 13.98
N SER A 107 20.98 17.56 14.35
CA SER A 107 20.69 17.81 15.77
C SER A 107 19.70 16.77 16.32
N PRO A 108 19.83 16.38 17.60
CA PRO A 108 18.75 15.66 18.28
C PRO A 108 17.42 16.41 18.13
N ALA A 109 16.29 15.71 18.20
CA ALA A 109 14.97 16.32 18.06
C ALA A 109 14.71 17.46 19.07
N THR A 110 15.32 17.38 20.25
CA THR A 110 15.26 18.39 21.33
C THR A 110 16.35 19.46 21.24
N GLY A 111 17.24 19.37 20.26
CA GLY A 111 18.41 20.22 20.10
C GLY A 111 19.62 19.81 20.96
N TRP A 112 20.78 20.38 20.66
CA TRP A 112 22.07 20.09 21.31
C TRP A 112 22.26 20.68 22.72
N ASN A 113 21.23 21.35 23.23
CA ASN A 113 21.26 22.03 24.53
C ASN A 113 20.20 21.49 25.50
N THR A 114 19.48 20.44 25.10
CA THR A 114 18.40 19.85 25.89
C THR A 114 18.66 18.35 26.01
N MET A 115 18.45 17.78 27.21
CA MET A 115 18.58 16.34 27.41
C MET A 115 17.60 15.60 26.48
N PRO A 116 18.08 14.67 25.62
CA PRO A 116 17.19 13.87 24.77
C PRO A 116 16.39 12.87 25.61
N PRO A 117 15.23 12.40 25.12
CA PRO A 117 14.42 11.39 25.82
C PRO A 117 15.20 10.12 26.14
N ASP A 118 14.89 9.48 27.27
CA ASP A 118 15.57 8.25 27.71
C ASP A 118 15.43 7.09 26.73
N ALA A 119 14.39 7.07 25.89
CA ALA A 119 14.19 6.07 24.84
C ALA A 119 14.99 6.34 23.56
N ASP A 120 15.49 7.57 23.35
CA ASP A 120 16.26 7.92 22.15
C ASP A 120 17.63 7.26 22.18
N ARG A 121 17.89 6.39 21.18
CA ARG A 121 19.14 5.64 21.00
C ARG A 121 19.95 6.16 19.82
N SER A 122 19.56 7.27 19.19
CA SER A 122 20.29 7.83 18.06
C SER A 122 21.72 8.23 18.44
N PRO A 123 22.69 8.16 17.51
CA PRO A 123 24.07 8.55 17.79
C PRO A 123 24.18 9.96 18.38
N GLN A 124 23.37 10.91 17.89
CA GLN A 124 23.40 12.30 18.30
C GLN A 124 22.79 12.51 19.69
N ALA A 125 21.70 11.79 20.00
CA ALA A 125 21.16 11.76 21.35
C ALA A 125 22.15 11.15 22.35
N ASN A 126 22.82 10.05 21.98
CA ASN A 126 23.83 9.42 22.85
C ASN A 126 25.05 10.33 23.07
N ILE A 127 25.55 11.00 22.03
CA ILE A 127 26.61 12.01 22.14
C ILE A 127 26.19 13.14 23.09
N GLN A 128 24.94 13.63 22.96
CA GLN A 128 24.40 14.67 23.83
C GLN A 128 24.31 14.18 25.29
N LYS A 129 23.80 12.97 25.54
CA LYS A 129 23.70 12.39 26.89
C LYS A 129 25.07 12.27 27.56
N ILE A 130 26.07 11.75 26.84
CA ILE A 130 27.45 11.65 27.34
C ILE A 130 28.01 13.05 27.65
N THR A 131 27.85 14.00 26.73
CA THR A 131 28.36 15.38 26.91
C THR A 131 27.68 16.07 28.10
N GLN A 132 26.36 15.96 28.22
CA GLN A 132 25.58 16.60 29.26
C GLN A 132 25.90 16.01 30.64
N ALA A 133 26.04 14.68 30.74
CA ALA A 133 26.45 14.02 31.98
C ALA A 133 27.83 14.52 32.47
N LEU A 134 28.77 14.77 31.56
CA LEU A 134 30.09 15.30 31.93
C LEU A 134 30.03 16.75 32.44
N VAL A 135 29.16 17.58 31.83
CA VAL A 135 28.92 18.95 32.31
C VAL A 135 28.30 18.94 33.70
N GLU A 136 27.32 18.06 33.94
CA GLU A 136 26.64 17.91 35.23
C GLU A 136 27.56 17.40 36.34
N LEU A 137 28.54 16.55 36.01
CA LEU A 137 29.53 16.06 36.97
C LEU A 137 30.57 17.13 37.36
N ASN A 138 30.67 18.24 36.60
CA ASN A 138 31.52 19.40 36.87
C ASN A 138 32.96 19.03 37.32
N ILE A 139 33.56 18.05 36.64
CA ILE A 139 34.89 17.52 36.98
C ILE A 139 35.96 18.54 36.55
N PRO A 140 36.80 19.06 37.47
CA PRO A 140 37.90 19.95 37.10
C PRO A 140 38.86 19.29 36.10
N GLN A 141 39.40 20.07 35.16
CA GLN A 141 40.31 19.55 34.11
C GLN A 141 41.51 18.77 34.68
N LYS A 142 42.05 19.19 35.84
CA LYS A 142 43.11 18.48 36.56
C LYS A 142 42.70 17.05 36.98
N ASP A 143 41.46 16.89 37.43
CA ASP A 143 40.93 15.63 37.95
C ASP A 143 40.55 14.72 36.77
N VAL A 144 40.18 15.29 35.61
CA VAL A 144 40.01 14.56 34.34
C VAL A 144 41.32 13.90 33.91
N ASP A 145 42.44 14.62 34.00
CA ASP A 145 43.74 14.10 33.58
C ASP A 145 44.27 13.03 34.54
N ASP A 146 44.02 13.17 35.85
CA ASP A 146 44.31 12.13 36.85
C ASP A 146 43.43 10.88 36.63
N LEU A 147 42.15 11.05 36.32
CA LEU A 147 41.21 9.95 36.04
C LEU A 147 41.57 9.18 34.76
N LYS A 148 42.16 9.84 33.75
CA LYS A 148 42.63 9.18 32.51
C LYS A 148 43.81 8.23 32.74
N ILE A 149 44.67 8.53 33.73
CA ILE A 149 45.92 7.79 33.96
C ILE A 149 45.72 6.68 35.02
N CYS A 150 44.67 6.76 35.83
CA CYS A 150 44.36 5.78 36.88
C CYS A 150 43.82 4.45 36.31
N PRO A 151 44.48 3.29 36.54
CA PRO A 151 44.00 1.99 36.05
C PRO A 151 42.64 1.62 36.67
N LEU A 152 41.80 0.92 35.92
CA LEU A 152 40.48 0.45 36.39
C LEU A 152 40.63 -0.48 37.59
N GLY A 153 39.72 -0.34 38.56
CA GLY A 153 39.65 -1.24 39.71
C GLY A 153 38.93 -2.55 39.36
N PRO A 154 39.09 -3.63 40.15
CA PRO A 154 38.49 -4.94 39.88
C PRO A 154 36.97 -4.92 39.73
N GLU A 155 36.27 -4.07 40.50
CA GLU A 155 34.82 -3.91 40.38
C GLU A 155 34.39 -3.22 39.08
N GLU A 156 35.17 -2.25 38.60
CA GLU A 156 34.89 -1.51 37.36
C GLU A 156 35.04 -2.44 36.13
N GLU A 157 36.00 -3.37 36.18
CA GLU A 157 36.20 -4.40 35.15
C GLU A 157 35.00 -5.35 35.05
N ILE A 158 34.37 -5.73 36.17
CA ILE A 158 33.16 -6.58 36.18
C ILE A 158 32.00 -5.89 35.45
N TYR A 159 31.79 -4.59 35.67
CA TYR A 159 30.73 -3.84 34.99
C TYR A 159 31.00 -3.73 33.48
N LEU A 160 32.25 -3.51 33.07
CA LEU A 160 32.61 -3.47 31.66
C LEU A 160 32.38 -4.81 30.97
N GLU A 161 32.70 -5.92 31.66
CA GLU A 161 32.46 -7.24 31.13
C GLU A 161 30.96 -7.54 30.96
N ALA A 162 30.13 -7.13 31.94
CA ALA A 162 28.68 -7.21 31.82
C ALA A 162 28.13 -6.39 30.63
N LEU A 163 28.68 -5.20 30.38
CA LEU A 163 28.31 -4.39 29.21
C LEU A 163 28.69 -5.05 27.88
N LYS A 164 29.86 -5.70 27.80
CA LYS A 164 30.25 -6.46 26.60
C LYS A 164 29.34 -7.65 26.34
N ILE A 165 29.01 -8.42 27.38
CA ILE A 165 28.09 -9.56 27.27
C ILE A 165 26.74 -9.08 26.75
N ARG A 166 26.21 -8.01 27.32
CA ARG A 166 24.93 -7.44 26.88
C ARG A 166 24.98 -7.01 25.42
N LYS A 167 26.05 -6.33 25.00
CA LYS A 167 26.25 -5.94 23.60
C LYS A 167 26.25 -7.17 22.67
N SER A 168 26.97 -8.23 23.05
CA SER A 168 27.02 -9.48 22.28
C SER A 168 25.64 -10.13 22.14
N GLN A 169 24.87 -10.18 23.22
CA GLN A 169 23.51 -10.72 23.20
C GLN A 169 22.57 -9.89 22.33
N GLU A 170 22.69 -8.56 22.37
CA GLU A 170 21.92 -7.66 21.50
C GLU A 170 22.26 -7.89 20.02
N GLU A 171 23.54 -8.11 19.68
CA GLU A 171 23.97 -8.44 18.32
C GLU A 171 23.41 -9.80 17.83
N GLU A 172 23.41 -10.82 18.69
CA GLU A 172 22.78 -12.13 18.39
C GLU A 172 21.27 -12.00 18.17
N CYS A 173 20.57 -11.23 19.01
CA CYS A 173 19.15 -10.96 18.83
C CYS A 173 18.86 -10.25 17.50
N ILE A 174 19.69 -9.28 17.11
CA ILE A 174 19.55 -8.59 15.82
C ILE A 174 19.72 -9.59 14.67
N ALA A 175 20.74 -10.44 14.69
CA ALA A 175 20.96 -11.45 13.65
C ALA A 175 19.79 -12.43 13.53
N MET A 176 19.22 -12.86 14.66
CA MET A 176 18.04 -13.74 14.66
C MET A 176 16.80 -13.04 14.09
N LEU A 177 16.60 -11.75 14.41
CA LEU A 177 15.51 -10.94 13.85
C LEU A 177 15.64 -10.76 12.34
N GLU A 178 16.87 -10.63 11.81
CA GLU A 178 17.11 -10.56 10.37
C GLU A 178 16.72 -11.86 9.65
N VAL A 179 17.05 -13.03 10.22
CA VAL A 179 16.64 -14.33 9.68
C VAL A 179 15.12 -14.46 9.68
N LEU A 180 14.47 -14.15 10.82
CA LEU A 180 13.01 -14.18 10.92
C LEU A 180 12.35 -13.21 9.92
N SER A 181 12.94 -12.03 9.71
CA SER A 181 12.43 -11.08 8.71
C SER A 181 12.48 -11.66 7.29
N ASN A 182 13.52 -12.41 6.94
CA ASN A 182 13.64 -13.06 5.64
C ASN A 182 12.64 -14.21 5.48
N ASP A 183 12.43 -15.02 6.53
CA ASP A 183 11.44 -16.09 6.51
C ASP A 183 10.01 -15.53 6.35
N VAL A 184 9.68 -14.44 7.04
CA VAL A 184 8.38 -13.76 6.88
C VAL A 184 8.17 -13.27 5.44
N LYS A 185 9.19 -12.65 4.82
CA LYS A 185 9.12 -12.23 3.40
C LYS A 185 8.94 -13.42 2.46
N SER A 186 9.58 -14.55 2.74
CA SER A 186 9.42 -15.78 1.97
C SER A 186 7.99 -16.32 2.04
N VAL A 187 7.40 -16.35 3.24
CA VAL A 187 6.00 -16.74 3.45
C VAL A 187 5.05 -15.80 2.73
N GLU A 188 5.23 -14.48 2.86
CA GLU A 188 4.43 -13.46 2.16
C GLU A 188 4.45 -13.69 0.64
N SER A 189 5.64 -13.93 0.07
CA SER A 189 5.76 -14.23 -1.37
C SER A 189 5.04 -15.52 -1.79
N SER A 190 4.97 -16.50 -0.90
CA SER A 190 4.27 -17.76 -1.14
C SER A 190 2.76 -17.58 -1.06
N ILE A 191 2.26 -16.76 -0.12
CA ILE A 191 0.84 -16.41 0.01
C ILE A 191 0.35 -15.73 -1.26
N ASN A 192 1.05 -14.70 -1.74
CA ASN A 192 0.65 -13.98 -2.96
C ASN A 192 0.56 -14.90 -4.19
N ARG A 193 1.45 -15.90 -4.29
CA ARG A 193 1.38 -16.91 -5.37
C ARG A 193 0.17 -17.83 -5.24
N LEU A 194 -0.18 -18.23 -4.02
CA LEU A 194 -1.35 -19.07 -3.76
C LEU A 194 -2.67 -18.32 -4.03
N GLU A 195 -2.74 -17.04 -3.69
CA GLU A 195 -3.87 -16.17 -4.02
C GLU A 195 -4.08 -16.11 -5.54
N GLN A 196 -3.02 -15.87 -6.30
CA GLN A 196 -3.07 -15.84 -7.76
C GLN A 196 -3.55 -17.18 -8.36
N ILE A 197 -2.99 -18.32 -7.92
CA ILE A 197 -3.44 -19.65 -8.39
C ILE A 197 -4.91 -19.90 -8.03
N THR A 198 -5.36 -19.43 -6.88
CA THR A 198 -6.75 -19.59 -6.44
C THR A 198 -7.71 -18.78 -7.31
N GLU A 199 -7.33 -17.56 -7.68
CA GLU A 199 -8.09 -16.73 -8.63
C GLU A 199 -8.13 -17.37 -10.02
N GLU A 200 -6.98 -17.78 -10.56
CA GLU A 200 -6.89 -18.43 -11.88
C GLU A 200 -7.76 -19.69 -11.94
N THR A 201 -7.68 -20.57 -10.93
CA THR A 201 -8.49 -21.79 -10.89
C THR A 201 -9.98 -21.54 -10.68
N ARG A 202 -10.35 -20.43 -10.01
CA ARG A 202 -11.74 -20.00 -9.87
C ARG A 202 -12.27 -19.49 -11.21
N ASP A 203 -11.51 -18.65 -11.90
CA ASP A 203 -11.89 -18.09 -13.19
C ASP A 203 -12.04 -19.18 -14.25
N GLU A 204 -11.15 -20.17 -14.28
CA GLU A 204 -11.28 -21.34 -15.16
C GLU A 204 -12.58 -22.11 -14.92
N LYS A 205 -12.92 -22.39 -13.65
CA LYS A 205 -14.17 -23.08 -13.29
C LYS A 205 -15.40 -22.26 -13.66
N ASP A 206 -15.35 -20.95 -13.46
CA ASP A 206 -16.45 -20.04 -13.76
C ASP A 206 -16.67 -19.94 -15.28
N GLU A 207 -15.60 -19.86 -16.07
CA GLU A 207 -15.67 -19.92 -17.53
C GLU A 207 -16.20 -21.28 -18.03
N ASP A 208 -15.82 -22.39 -17.41
CA ASP A 208 -16.35 -23.72 -17.78
C ASP A 208 -17.86 -23.86 -17.51
N ILE A 209 -18.40 -23.15 -16.52
CA ILE A 209 -19.85 -23.06 -16.30
C ILE A 209 -20.49 -22.24 -17.43
N LEU A 210 -19.95 -21.06 -17.74
CA LEU A 210 -20.50 -20.16 -18.75
C LEU A 210 -20.42 -20.73 -20.17
N ARG A 211 -19.40 -21.52 -20.48
CA ARG A 211 -19.25 -22.22 -21.78
C ARG A 211 -20.38 -23.21 -22.08
N LYS A 212 -21.12 -23.65 -21.06
CA LYS A 212 -22.28 -24.54 -21.24
C LYS A 212 -23.53 -23.81 -21.72
N LEU A 213 -23.58 -22.48 -21.58
CA LEU A 213 -24.67 -21.66 -22.09
C LEU A 213 -24.58 -21.56 -23.61
N ALA A 214 -25.73 -21.60 -24.30
CA ALA A 214 -25.76 -21.26 -25.71
C ALA A 214 -25.24 -19.83 -25.93
N LYS A 215 -24.33 -19.64 -26.90
CA LYS A 215 -23.75 -18.32 -27.22
C LYS A 215 -23.93 -18.01 -28.71
N HIS A 216 -24.90 -17.17 -29.03
CA HIS A 216 -25.08 -16.62 -30.37
C HIS A 216 -24.49 -15.22 -30.45
N ASN A 217 -23.51 -15.04 -31.34
CA ASN A 217 -22.85 -13.75 -31.55
C ASN A 217 -23.36 -13.06 -32.82
N PHE A 218 -24.22 -12.06 -32.65
CA PHE A 218 -24.79 -11.31 -33.76
C PHE A 218 -23.93 -10.13 -34.24
N LYS A 219 -22.74 -9.88 -33.67
CA LYS A 219 -21.89 -8.72 -34.02
C LYS A 219 -21.55 -8.68 -35.52
N SER A 220 -21.27 -9.82 -36.14
CA SER A 220 -21.00 -9.87 -37.59
C SER A 220 -22.24 -9.50 -38.42
N LYS A 221 -23.41 -10.04 -38.04
CA LYS A 221 -24.72 -9.72 -38.67
C LYS A 221 -25.04 -8.23 -38.53
N ILE A 222 -24.81 -7.66 -37.35
CA ILE A 222 -25.00 -6.22 -37.07
C ILE A 222 -24.06 -5.39 -37.95
N ARG A 223 -22.74 -5.62 -37.89
CA ARG A 223 -21.75 -4.87 -38.70
C ARG A 223 -21.98 -4.99 -40.22
N GLY A 224 -22.47 -6.13 -40.68
CA GLY A 224 -22.81 -6.35 -42.08
C GLY A 224 -24.06 -5.58 -42.50
N LYS A 225 -25.17 -5.77 -41.77
CA LYS A 225 -26.48 -5.19 -42.14
C LYS A 225 -26.61 -3.72 -41.80
N VAL A 226 -25.86 -3.17 -40.85
CA VAL A 226 -25.93 -1.73 -40.51
C VAL A 226 -25.56 -0.86 -41.71
N LYS A 227 -24.69 -1.35 -42.60
CA LYS A 227 -24.30 -0.68 -43.84
C LYS A 227 -25.46 -0.51 -44.83
N LEU A 228 -26.53 -1.29 -44.68
CA LEU A 228 -27.74 -1.20 -45.50
C LEU A 228 -28.71 -0.13 -44.97
N PHE A 229 -28.47 0.41 -43.77
CA PHE A 229 -29.28 1.49 -43.23
C PHE A 229 -28.97 2.79 -43.98
N MET A 230 -29.98 3.37 -44.63
CA MET A 230 -29.83 4.63 -45.37
C MET A 230 -29.77 5.82 -44.41
N PRO A 231 -28.65 6.58 -44.35
CA PRO A 231 -28.55 7.76 -43.52
C PRO A 231 -29.64 8.78 -43.85
N GLY A 232 -30.12 9.48 -42.83
CA GLY A 232 -31.17 10.49 -43.00
C GLY A 232 -32.60 9.95 -42.97
N THR A 233 -32.80 8.64 -43.13
CA THR A 233 -34.12 8.00 -43.07
C THR A 233 -34.53 7.61 -41.66
N ARG A 234 -35.83 7.39 -41.41
CA ARG A 234 -36.38 6.87 -40.14
C ARG A 234 -35.96 7.63 -38.88
N LYS A 235 -35.53 8.90 -39.02
CA LYS A 235 -35.12 9.76 -37.89
C LYS A 235 -36.22 9.90 -36.84
N TRP A 236 -37.47 10.05 -37.29
CA TRP A 236 -38.62 10.13 -36.41
C TRP A 236 -38.78 8.88 -35.55
N LEU A 237 -38.48 7.69 -36.11
CA LEU A 237 -38.61 6.42 -35.40
C LEU A 237 -37.44 6.20 -34.44
N LEU A 238 -36.22 6.54 -34.85
CA LEU A 238 -35.06 6.56 -33.94
C LEU A 238 -35.34 7.49 -32.75
N LYS A 239 -35.91 8.67 -33.00
CA LYS A 239 -36.29 9.61 -31.95
C LYS A 239 -37.28 8.97 -30.96
N GLN A 240 -38.35 8.35 -31.46
CA GLN A 240 -39.33 7.66 -30.59
C GLN A 240 -38.71 6.53 -29.76
N VAL A 241 -37.80 5.73 -30.34
CA VAL A 241 -37.10 4.66 -29.59
C VAL A 241 -36.23 5.24 -28.47
N ASN A 242 -35.52 6.35 -28.72
CA ASN A 242 -34.71 6.99 -27.67
C ASN A 242 -35.59 7.63 -26.59
N GLU A 243 -36.64 8.36 -26.97
CA GLU A 243 -37.59 8.94 -26.01
C GLU A 243 -38.22 7.86 -25.13
N TRP A 244 -38.68 6.76 -25.72
CA TRP A 244 -39.22 5.62 -24.96
C TRP A 244 -38.20 5.00 -23.99
N PHE A 245 -36.93 4.94 -24.38
CA PHE A 245 -35.87 4.38 -23.54
C PHE A 245 -35.46 5.30 -22.39
N ASP A 246 -35.35 6.61 -22.67
CA ASP A 246 -34.88 7.61 -21.71
C ASP A 246 -35.99 8.04 -20.72
N GLU A 247 -37.25 8.09 -21.19
CA GLU A 247 -38.38 8.45 -20.37
C GLU A 247 -38.84 7.25 -19.53
N ASN A 248 -38.28 7.08 -18.33
CA ASN A 248 -38.70 6.13 -17.29
C ASN A 248 -40.16 6.34 -16.78
N LYS A 249 -41.01 7.01 -17.57
CA LYS A 249 -42.41 7.35 -17.28
C LYS A 249 -43.40 6.42 -17.95
N HIS A 250 -42.94 5.50 -18.81
CA HIS A 250 -43.82 4.54 -19.46
C HIS A 250 -44.17 3.37 -18.53
N ASP A 251 -45.44 3.00 -18.51
CA ASP A 251 -45.91 1.81 -17.77
C ASP A 251 -45.39 0.50 -18.37
N SER A 252 -45.05 0.50 -19.67
CA SER A 252 -44.56 -0.67 -20.41
C SER A 252 -43.05 -0.65 -20.63
N ARG A 253 -42.40 -1.77 -20.32
CA ARG A 253 -40.98 -2.04 -20.60
C ARG A 253 -40.73 -2.69 -21.96
N ILE A 254 -41.77 -2.81 -22.78
CA ILE A 254 -41.70 -3.41 -24.11
C ILE A 254 -42.18 -2.39 -25.13
N LEU A 255 -41.35 -2.16 -26.16
CA LEU A 255 -41.71 -1.44 -27.37
C LEU A 255 -41.84 -2.43 -28.53
N LEU A 256 -43.06 -2.63 -29.02
CA LEU A 256 -43.34 -3.52 -30.15
C LEU A 256 -43.37 -2.73 -31.47
N LEU A 257 -42.47 -3.07 -32.39
CA LEU A 257 -42.41 -2.48 -33.72
C LEU A 257 -42.97 -3.45 -34.77
N THR A 258 -44.12 -3.11 -35.36
CA THR A 258 -44.75 -3.88 -36.43
C THR A 258 -44.72 -3.13 -37.76
N ALA A 259 -44.49 -3.85 -38.85
CA ALA A 259 -44.56 -3.34 -40.22
C ALA A 259 -44.67 -4.52 -41.20
N GLY A 260 -45.08 -4.25 -42.44
CA GLY A 260 -45.13 -5.27 -43.48
C GLY A 260 -43.76 -5.89 -43.83
N PRO A 261 -43.75 -7.00 -44.59
CA PRO A 261 -42.51 -7.55 -45.15
C PRO A 261 -41.83 -6.54 -46.07
N GLY A 262 -40.49 -6.48 -46.06
CA GLY A 262 -39.71 -5.57 -46.91
C GLY A 262 -39.56 -4.12 -46.42
N PHE A 263 -40.26 -3.70 -45.35
CA PHE A 263 -40.18 -2.32 -44.82
C PHE A 263 -38.87 -1.98 -44.11
N GLY A 264 -37.94 -2.94 -44.01
CA GLY A 264 -36.61 -2.75 -43.42
C GLY A 264 -36.56 -2.86 -41.89
N LYS A 265 -37.48 -3.62 -41.28
CA LYS A 265 -37.53 -3.85 -39.81
C LYS A 265 -36.20 -4.38 -39.27
N SER A 266 -35.66 -5.45 -39.83
CA SER A 266 -34.39 -6.03 -39.38
C SER A 266 -33.20 -5.09 -39.59
N VAL A 267 -33.20 -4.29 -40.66
CA VAL A 267 -32.16 -3.26 -40.88
C VAL A 267 -32.28 -2.16 -39.82
N PHE A 268 -33.50 -1.79 -39.45
CA PHE A 268 -33.75 -0.85 -38.36
C PHE A 268 -33.35 -1.42 -36.99
N ALA A 269 -33.71 -2.67 -36.67
CA ALA A 269 -33.31 -3.34 -35.43
C ALA A 269 -31.78 -3.41 -35.30
N VAL A 270 -31.08 -3.78 -36.38
CA VAL A 270 -29.61 -3.74 -36.43
C VAL A 270 -29.07 -2.33 -36.19
N LYS A 271 -29.72 -1.30 -36.77
CA LYS A 271 -29.32 0.10 -36.55
C LYS A 271 -29.48 0.51 -35.08
N VAL A 272 -30.58 0.10 -34.43
CA VAL A 272 -30.80 0.31 -33.00
C VAL A 272 -29.73 -0.39 -32.18
N CYS A 273 -29.39 -1.66 -32.48
CA CYS A 273 -28.28 -2.35 -31.80
C CYS A 273 -26.97 -1.57 -31.94
N ASP A 274 -26.58 -1.16 -33.15
CA ASP A 274 -25.34 -0.41 -33.39
C ASP A 274 -25.29 0.93 -32.62
N ASP A 275 -26.40 1.67 -32.57
CA ASP A 275 -26.47 2.94 -31.83
C ASP A 275 -26.40 2.74 -30.31
N PHE A 276 -27.11 1.75 -29.78
CA PHE A 276 -27.13 1.48 -28.34
C PHE A 276 -25.86 0.78 -27.85
N GLU A 277 -25.18 -0.02 -28.68
CA GLU A 277 -23.86 -0.59 -28.38
C GLU A 277 -22.83 0.54 -28.24
N LYS A 278 -22.84 1.52 -29.16
CA LYS A 278 -21.96 2.71 -29.10
C LYS A 278 -22.22 3.59 -27.87
N LYS A 279 -23.45 3.57 -27.33
CA LYS A 279 -23.81 4.26 -26.09
C LYS A 279 -23.49 3.45 -24.82
N GLY A 280 -23.05 2.19 -24.95
CA GLY A 280 -22.88 1.28 -23.81
C GLY A 280 -24.20 0.87 -23.14
N LYS A 281 -25.33 0.97 -23.87
CA LYS A 281 -26.68 0.68 -23.35
C LYS A 281 -27.30 -0.61 -23.92
N LEU A 282 -26.72 -1.20 -24.96
CA LEU A 282 -27.16 -2.49 -25.49
C LEU A 282 -26.68 -3.63 -24.59
N ALA A 283 -27.60 -4.30 -23.90
CA ALA A 283 -27.30 -5.46 -23.08
C ALA A 283 -27.20 -6.74 -23.91
N ALA A 284 -28.17 -7.00 -24.77
CA ALA A 284 -28.17 -8.20 -25.59
C ALA A 284 -29.03 -8.03 -26.84
N SER A 285 -28.82 -8.91 -27.81
CA SER A 285 -29.69 -8.99 -28.99
C SER A 285 -29.97 -10.43 -29.38
N HIS A 286 -31.15 -10.68 -29.94
CA HIS A 286 -31.53 -11.95 -30.53
C HIS A 286 -32.22 -11.70 -31.86
N PHE A 287 -31.78 -12.38 -32.91
CA PHE A 287 -32.41 -12.30 -34.23
C PHE A 287 -32.98 -13.67 -34.55
N CYS A 288 -34.29 -13.79 -34.43
CA CYS A 288 -34.99 -15.01 -34.81
C CYS A 288 -34.77 -15.30 -36.30
N ASP A 289 -34.80 -16.57 -36.66
CA ASP A 289 -34.65 -17.03 -38.02
C ASP A 289 -35.49 -18.30 -38.18
N PHE A 290 -36.46 -18.27 -39.10
CA PHE A 290 -37.36 -19.41 -39.29
C PHE A 290 -36.61 -20.68 -39.70
N SER A 291 -35.48 -20.53 -40.41
CA SER A 291 -34.69 -21.64 -40.90
C SER A 291 -33.79 -22.30 -39.86
N ASP A 292 -33.55 -21.64 -38.72
CA ASP A 292 -32.68 -22.13 -37.64
C ASP A 292 -33.50 -22.45 -36.38
N SER A 293 -33.66 -23.74 -36.07
CA SER A 293 -34.39 -24.19 -34.88
C SER A 293 -33.80 -23.69 -33.57
N ASN A 294 -32.49 -23.40 -33.50
CA ASN A 294 -31.87 -22.86 -32.29
C ASN A 294 -32.29 -21.41 -32.06
N LEU A 295 -32.42 -20.61 -33.13
CA LEU A 295 -32.84 -19.22 -33.06
C LEU A 295 -34.35 -19.05 -32.80
N ARG A 296 -35.12 -20.14 -32.91
CA ARG A 296 -36.54 -20.18 -32.52
C ARG A 296 -36.78 -20.73 -31.11
N ASN A 297 -35.77 -21.32 -30.49
CA ASN A 297 -35.92 -21.98 -29.20
C ASN A 297 -35.81 -20.96 -28.04
N PRO A 298 -36.84 -20.81 -27.19
CA PRO A 298 -36.84 -19.84 -26.09
C PRO A 298 -35.79 -20.13 -25.01
N MET A 299 -35.46 -21.39 -24.74
CA MET A 299 -34.41 -21.76 -23.79
C MET A 299 -33.03 -21.31 -24.29
N ILE A 300 -32.76 -21.54 -25.57
CA ILE A 300 -31.51 -21.13 -26.23
C ILE A 300 -31.42 -19.61 -26.30
N MET A 301 -32.52 -18.92 -26.57
CA MET A 301 -32.59 -17.46 -26.51
C MET A 301 -32.21 -16.95 -25.13
N LEU A 302 -32.83 -17.47 -24.05
CA LEU A 302 -32.52 -17.04 -22.67
C LEU A 302 -31.05 -17.24 -22.31
N GLN A 303 -30.49 -18.42 -22.59
CA GLN A 303 -29.07 -18.70 -22.38
C GLN A 303 -28.17 -17.73 -23.18
N SER A 304 -28.53 -17.45 -24.43
CA SER A 304 -27.75 -16.56 -25.28
C SER A 304 -27.88 -15.09 -24.92
N LEU A 305 -29.00 -14.66 -24.35
CA LEU A 305 -29.14 -13.31 -23.80
C LEU A 305 -28.29 -13.17 -22.53
N ALA A 306 -28.37 -14.13 -21.61
CA ALA A 306 -27.57 -14.14 -20.39
C ALA A 306 -26.06 -14.17 -20.68
N SER A 307 -25.63 -15.01 -21.63
CA SER A 307 -24.23 -15.08 -22.06
C SER A 307 -23.73 -13.76 -22.65
N GLN A 308 -24.56 -13.04 -23.43
CA GLN A 308 -24.22 -11.70 -23.92
C GLN A 308 -24.14 -10.67 -22.79
N MET A 309 -25.08 -10.73 -21.83
CA MET A 309 -25.12 -9.82 -20.68
C MET A 309 -23.90 -9.93 -19.77
N CYS A 310 -23.26 -11.11 -19.67
CA CYS A 310 -21.98 -11.25 -18.96
C CYS A 310 -20.88 -10.32 -19.50
N ASP A 311 -20.91 -10.01 -20.80
CA ASP A 311 -19.90 -9.18 -21.47
C ASP A 311 -20.30 -7.68 -21.52
N THR A 312 -21.59 -7.36 -21.38
CA THR A 312 -22.13 -6.00 -21.63
C THR A 312 -22.73 -5.32 -20.41
N VAL A 313 -23.10 -6.09 -19.38
CA VAL A 313 -23.72 -5.60 -18.16
C VAL A 313 -22.79 -5.82 -16.98
N VAL A 314 -22.30 -4.71 -16.41
CA VAL A 314 -21.42 -4.73 -15.23
C VAL A 314 -22.12 -5.43 -14.05
N GLY A 315 -21.41 -6.37 -13.41
CA GLY A 315 -21.91 -7.13 -12.25
C GLY A 315 -22.78 -8.33 -12.60
N PHE A 316 -23.32 -8.43 -13.83
CA PHE A 316 -24.26 -9.49 -14.19
C PHE A 316 -23.59 -10.87 -14.21
N LYS A 317 -22.33 -10.96 -14.67
CA LYS A 317 -21.58 -12.22 -14.73
C LYS A 317 -21.49 -12.88 -13.36
N GLU A 318 -21.16 -12.10 -12.33
CA GLU A 318 -21.01 -12.57 -10.95
C GLU A 318 -22.35 -13.08 -10.40
N LYS A 319 -23.43 -12.32 -10.64
CA LYS A 319 -24.79 -12.70 -10.20
C LYS A 319 -25.29 -13.95 -10.91
N LEU A 320 -25.08 -14.06 -12.21
CA LEU A 320 -25.44 -15.25 -12.98
C LEU A 320 -24.66 -16.48 -12.50
N LEU A 321 -23.35 -16.36 -12.29
CA LEU A 321 -22.52 -17.45 -11.79
C LEU A 321 -22.98 -17.93 -10.42
N ASP A 322 -23.39 -17.02 -9.53
CA ASP A 322 -23.95 -17.41 -8.23
C ASP A 322 -25.24 -18.23 -8.38
N GLN A 323 -26.15 -17.83 -9.28
CA GLN A 323 -27.34 -18.64 -9.58
C GLN A 323 -26.99 -20.01 -10.17
N LEU A 324 -26.03 -20.08 -11.10
CA LEU A 324 -25.64 -21.32 -11.80
C LEU A 324 -24.82 -22.30 -10.93
N LYS A 325 -24.12 -21.80 -9.90
CA LYS A 325 -23.36 -22.64 -8.96
C LYS A 325 -24.26 -23.34 -7.94
N ARG A 326 -25.47 -22.81 -7.71
CA ARG A 326 -26.44 -23.43 -6.81
C ARG A 326 -27.00 -24.71 -7.46
N PRO A 327 -27.33 -25.75 -6.68
CA PRO A 327 -27.89 -27.00 -7.19
C PRO A 327 -29.36 -26.80 -7.59
N HIS A 328 -29.60 -26.05 -8.66
CA HIS A 328 -30.93 -25.76 -9.18
C HIS A 328 -31.09 -26.44 -10.53
N GLN A 329 -32.09 -27.29 -10.67
CA GLN A 329 -32.43 -27.90 -11.95
C GLN A 329 -33.44 -27.02 -12.68
N ILE A 330 -33.11 -26.61 -13.89
CA ILE A 330 -34.05 -25.92 -14.78
C ILE A 330 -35.01 -26.97 -15.33
N GLN A 331 -36.26 -26.97 -14.84
CA GLN A 331 -37.27 -27.94 -15.27
C GLN A 331 -38.17 -27.37 -16.36
N ASN A 332 -38.39 -26.06 -16.36
CA ASN A 332 -39.27 -25.38 -17.29
C ASN A 332 -38.75 -23.99 -17.68
N LEU A 333 -39.47 -23.30 -18.59
CA LEU A 333 -39.07 -21.98 -19.09
C LEU A 333 -39.15 -20.87 -18.04
N LYS A 334 -40.04 -20.98 -17.05
CA LYS A 334 -40.12 -20.02 -15.94
C LYS A 334 -38.88 -20.10 -15.06
N ASP A 335 -38.43 -21.32 -14.74
CA ASP A 335 -37.19 -21.52 -13.98
C ASP A 335 -35.99 -20.97 -14.75
N ALA A 336 -35.93 -21.23 -16.06
CA ALA A 336 -34.88 -20.72 -16.93
C ALA A 336 -34.86 -19.20 -16.98
N PHE A 337 -36.03 -18.56 -17.12
CA PHE A 337 -36.15 -17.11 -17.10
C PHE A 337 -35.68 -16.53 -15.76
N GLY A 338 -36.10 -17.16 -14.65
CA GLY A 338 -35.66 -16.85 -13.29
C GLY A 338 -34.14 -16.87 -13.16
N ILE A 339 -33.53 -18.01 -13.48
CA ILE A 339 -32.10 -18.27 -13.26
C ILE A 339 -31.22 -17.46 -14.23
N TYR A 340 -31.59 -17.39 -15.50
CA TYR A 340 -30.73 -16.78 -16.51
C TYR A 340 -30.88 -15.26 -16.61
N LEU A 341 -32.04 -14.69 -16.27
CA LEU A 341 -32.29 -13.25 -16.45
C LEU A 341 -32.82 -12.57 -15.19
N GLN A 342 -33.97 -13.01 -14.65
CA GLN A 342 -34.67 -12.26 -13.60
C GLN A 342 -33.86 -12.15 -12.30
N ASN A 343 -33.48 -13.26 -11.68
CA ASN A 343 -32.77 -13.24 -10.40
C ASN A 343 -31.42 -12.51 -10.50
N PRO A 344 -30.58 -12.73 -11.54
CA PRO A 344 -29.35 -11.97 -11.68
C PRO A 344 -29.60 -10.47 -11.83
N LEU A 345 -30.66 -10.05 -12.53
CA LEU A 345 -31.00 -8.63 -12.69
C LEU A 345 -31.57 -8.03 -11.39
N ASP A 346 -32.40 -8.77 -10.65
CA ASP A 346 -33.02 -8.31 -9.39
C ASP A 346 -31.97 -8.05 -8.32
N GLU A 347 -30.87 -8.82 -8.33
CA GLU A 347 -29.75 -8.64 -7.39
C GLU A 347 -28.77 -7.53 -7.78
N LEU A 348 -28.95 -6.88 -8.93
CA LEU A 348 -28.08 -5.78 -9.37
C LEU A 348 -28.65 -4.44 -8.91
N GLU A 349 -27.84 -3.69 -8.16
CA GLU A 349 -28.12 -2.28 -7.88
C GLU A 349 -27.76 -1.46 -9.12
N ARG A 350 -28.78 -0.98 -9.85
CA ARG A 350 -28.57 -0.20 -11.09
C ARG A 350 -29.53 0.97 -11.20
N GLU A 351 -28.95 2.13 -11.46
CA GLU A 351 -29.69 3.36 -11.75
C GLU A 351 -30.02 3.51 -13.24
N GLU A 352 -29.31 2.79 -14.12
CA GLU A 352 -29.39 2.97 -15.56
C GLU A 352 -30.17 1.87 -16.29
N SER A 353 -31.06 2.28 -17.20
CA SER A 353 -31.74 1.40 -18.14
C SER A 353 -30.78 0.74 -19.14
N ILE A 354 -31.12 -0.47 -19.57
CA ILE A 354 -30.43 -1.22 -20.63
C ILE A 354 -31.41 -1.76 -21.65
N LEU A 355 -30.95 -1.96 -22.88
CA LEU A 355 -31.77 -2.39 -24.00
C LEU A 355 -31.48 -3.84 -24.39
N VAL A 356 -32.55 -4.63 -24.55
CA VAL A 356 -32.53 -5.92 -25.23
C VAL A 356 -33.32 -5.79 -26.53
N VAL A 357 -32.72 -6.19 -27.65
CA VAL A 357 -33.37 -6.14 -28.97
C VAL A 357 -33.69 -7.55 -29.45
N ILE A 358 -34.96 -7.82 -29.75
CA ILE A 358 -35.40 -9.10 -30.33
C ILE A 358 -36.04 -8.82 -31.69
N ASP A 359 -35.38 -9.25 -32.77
CA ASP A 359 -35.85 -9.07 -34.15
C ASP A 359 -36.47 -10.37 -34.69
N GLY A 360 -37.47 -10.22 -35.56
CA GLY A 360 -38.09 -11.35 -36.27
C GLY A 360 -38.98 -12.23 -35.39
N LEU A 361 -39.70 -11.69 -34.40
CA LEU A 361 -40.60 -12.48 -33.54
C LEU A 361 -41.63 -13.31 -34.33
N ASP A 362 -42.04 -12.88 -35.52
CA ASP A 362 -42.90 -13.67 -36.41
C ASP A 362 -42.19 -14.93 -36.96
N GLU A 363 -40.88 -14.88 -37.12
CA GLU A 363 -40.05 -16.00 -37.58
C GLU A 363 -39.74 -17.03 -36.49
N SER A 364 -40.05 -16.75 -35.22
CA SER A 364 -39.87 -17.73 -34.11
C SER A 364 -41.00 -18.73 -33.97
N ALA A 365 -42.09 -18.59 -34.72
CA ALA A 365 -43.21 -19.52 -34.64
C ALA A 365 -42.86 -20.91 -35.21
N ALA A 366 -43.34 -21.95 -34.54
CA ALA A 366 -43.28 -23.35 -35.00
C ALA A 366 -44.59 -24.05 -34.58
N ASP A 367 -45.17 -24.87 -35.47
CA ASP A 367 -46.38 -25.67 -35.19
C ASP A 367 -47.52 -24.84 -34.57
N ASP A 368 -47.80 -23.66 -35.15
CA ASP A 368 -48.81 -22.68 -34.70
C ASP A 368 -48.63 -22.13 -33.28
N LYS A 369 -47.45 -22.33 -32.67
CA LYS A 369 -47.06 -21.78 -31.37
C LYS A 369 -45.86 -20.87 -31.49
N ASN A 370 -45.88 -19.78 -30.72
CA ASN A 370 -44.74 -18.88 -30.59
C ASN A 370 -44.33 -18.78 -29.12
N GLU A 371 -43.49 -19.72 -28.69
CA GLU A 371 -43.08 -19.82 -27.30
C GLU A 371 -42.22 -18.62 -26.84
N ILE A 372 -41.43 -18.03 -27.75
CA ILE A 372 -40.68 -16.80 -27.47
C ILE A 372 -41.64 -15.64 -27.19
N VAL A 373 -42.68 -15.45 -28.02
CA VAL A 373 -43.68 -14.40 -27.77
C VAL A 373 -44.43 -14.64 -26.47
N ASN A 374 -44.81 -15.89 -26.18
CA ASN A 374 -45.46 -16.25 -24.90
C ASN A 374 -44.55 -15.99 -23.70
N LEU A 375 -43.25 -16.29 -23.81
CA LEU A 375 -42.26 -16.01 -22.78
C LEU A 375 -42.16 -14.51 -22.51
N ILE A 376 -42.03 -13.70 -23.57
CA ILE A 376 -41.93 -12.24 -23.47
C ILE A 376 -43.20 -11.67 -22.85
N ALA A 377 -44.38 -12.07 -23.33
CA ALA A 377 -45.66 -11.54 -22.85
C ALA A 377 -45.92 -11.86 -21.36
N ASN A 378 -45.53 -13.05 -20.90
CA ASN A 378 -45.86 -13.51 -19.56
C ASN A 378 -44.80 -13.21 -18.49
N TYR A 379 -43.51 -13.11 -18.86
CA TYR A 379 -42.43 -13.04 -17.86
C TYR A 379 -41.59 -11.75 -17.93
N PHE A 380 -41.44 -11.12 -19.10
CA PHE A 380 -40.68 -9.86 -19.17
C PHE A 380 -41.32 -8.70 -18.36
N PRO A 381 -42.66 -8.69 -18.12
CA PRO A 381 -43.30 -7.82 -17.13
C PRO A 381 -42.91 -8.04 -15.66
N ASP A 382 -42.06 -9.03 -15.35
CA ASP A 382 -41.53 -9.26 -13.99
C ASP A 382 -40.06 -8.87 -13.80
N LEU A 383 -39.35 -8.43 -14.85
CA LEU A 383 -37.97 -7.91 -14.75
C LEU A 383 -37.88 -6.68 -13.80
N PRO A 384 -36.71 -6.39 -13.20
CA PRO A 384 -36.57 -5.25 -12.29
C PRO A 384 -36.68 -3.91 -13.03
N ARG A 385 -36.98 -2.86 -12.26
CA ARG A 385 -36.88 -1.47 -12.71
C ARG A 385 -35.56 -0.87 -12.19
N PRO A 386 -34.96 0.09 -12.90
CA PRO A 386 -33.83 0.83 -12.37
C PRO A 386 -34.19 1.44 -11.01
N SER A 387 -33.27 1.38 -10.06
CA SER A 387 -33.38 2.05 -8.76
C SER A 387 -33.43 3.56 -9.01
N VAL A 388 -34.55 4.19 -8.67
CA VAL A 388 -34.80 5.64 -8.86
C VAL A 388 -34.07 6.46 -7.82
#